data_AF-A0A6C0I153-F1
#
_entry.id   AF-A0A6C0I153-F1
#
_cell.length_a   1.000
_cell.length_b   1.000
_cell.length_c   1.000
_cell.angle_alpha   90.00
_cell.angle_beta   90.00
_cell.angle_gamma   90.00
#
_symmetry.space_group_name_H-M   'P 1'
#
loop_
_entity.id
_entity.type
_entity.pdbx_description
1 polymer ?
#
loop_
_entity_poly.entity_id
_entity_poly.type
_entity_poly.pdbx_seq_one_letter_code
_entity_poly.pdbx_strand_id
1 'polypeptide(L)'
;MNKNVLLIIMIFCYLLPIYYVYYNYNSNNSVSNIICDDNCKNYILFFMFLMGIATLLYEVERNDNYSQILICILLIGIYGLINVNETHIIHYIFAFLVFMAILLFMIRHCYLTNCDSILSFSLFLEIVALFHIIININENIFYGEIFYILNFAFYYLYLHFIDDIPLVV
;
A
#
# COMPACT_ATOMS: atom_id res chain seq x y z
N MET A 1 -10.89 -1.40 -19.72
CA MET A 1 -11.90 -0.99 -18.70
C MET A 1 -11.60 0.45 -18.29
N ASN A 2 -12.58 1.27 -17.90
CA ASN A 2 -12.27 2.68 -17.58
C ASN A 2 -11.43 2.76 -16.29
N LYS A 3 -10.21 3.30 -16.38
CA LYS A 3 -9.27 3.50 -15.25
C LYS A 3 -9.93 4.23 -14.08
N ASN A 4 -10.82 5.18 -14.35
CA ASN A 4 -11.53 5.95 -13.32
C ASN A 4 -12.52 5.07 -12.53
N VAL A 5 -13.18 4.13 -13.21
CA VAL A 5 -14.11 3.19 -12.57
C VAL A 5 -13.34 2.25 -11.66
N LEU A 6 -12.20 1.74 -12.12
CA LEU A 6 -11.30 0.92 -11.31
C LEU A 6 -10.80 1.65 -10.07
N LEU A 7 -10.38 2.90 -10.22
CA LEU A 7 -9.93 3.72 -9.10
C LEU A 7 -11.05 3.94 -8.07
N ILE A 8 -12.28 4.23 -8.51
CA ILE A 8 -13.43 4.38 -7.61
C ILE A 8 -13.70 3.09 -6.83
N ILE A 9 -13.62 1.93 -7.50
CA ILE A 9 -13.75 0.61 -6.85
C ILE A 9 -12.66 0.43 -5.80
N MET A 10 -11.40 0.75 -6.12
CA MET A 10 -10.28 0.65 -5.18
C MET A 10 -10.52 1.51 -3.93
N ILE A 11 -10.91 2.78 -4.11
CA ILE A 11 -11.22 3.69 -3.00
C ILE A 11 -12.33 3.12 -2.12
N PHE A 12 -13.42 2.65 -2.73
CA PHE A 12 -14.55 2.09 -1.98
C PHE A 12 -14.15 0.84 -1.19
N CYS A 13 -13.39 -0.08 -1.80
CA CYS A 13 -12.87 -1.26 -1.12
C CYS A 13 -11.92 -0.91 0.03
N TYR A 14 -11.20 0.21 -0.07
CA TYR A 14 -10.20 0.62 0.91
C TYR A 14 -10.79 1.34 2.14
N LEU A 15 -11.94 2.02 1.99
CA LEU A 15 -12.59 2.75 3.09
C LEU A 15 -12.99 1.84 4.26
N LEU A 16 -13.40 0.60 3.99
CA LEU A 16 -13.87 -0.31 5.03
C LEU A 16 -12.72 -0.84 5.92
N PRO A 17 -11.59 -1.34 5.38
CA PRO A 17 -10.40 -1.59 6.17
C PRO A 17 -9.94 -0.38 7.01
N ILE A 18 -9.94 0.83 6.43
CA ILE A 18 -9.59 2.06 7.18
C ILE A 18 -10.53 2.25 8.37
N TYR A 19 -11.84 2.10 8.17
CA TYR A 19 -12.82 2.25 9.24
C TYR A 19 -12.57 1.28 10.40
N TYR A 20 -12.24 0.01 10.10
CA TYR A 20 -11.91 -0.99 11.13
C TYR A 20 -10.61 -0.67 11.89
N VAL A 21 -9.57 -0.22 11.18
CA VAL A 21 -8.31 0.23 11.80
C VAL A 21 -8.56 1.42 12.72
N TYR A 22 -9.36 2.40 12.27
CA TYR A 22 -9.72 3.57 13.07
C TYR A 22 -10.52 3.21 14.32
N TYR A 23 -11.45 2.27 14.27
CA TYR A 23 -12.25 1.91 15.44
C TYR A 23 -11.43 1.21 16.54
N ASN A 24 -10.39 0.44 16.16
CA ASN A 24 -9.60 -0.38 17.07
C ASN A 24 -8.21 0.21 17.42
N TYR A 25 -7.98 1.50 17.15
CA TYR A 25 -6.65 2.11 17.27
C TYR A 25 -6.15 2.24 18.72
N ASN A 26 -7.05 2.46 19.69
CA ASN A 26 -6.68 2.78 21.08
C ASN A 26 -6.02 1.62 21.83
N SER A 27 -6.12 0.39 21.32
CA SER A 27 -5.70 -0.84 22.01
C SER A 27 -4.50 -1.54 21.36
N ASN A 28 -3.92 -0.99 20.28
CA ASN A 28 -2.97 -1.72 19.44
C ASN A 28 -1.70 -0.90 19.12
N ASN A 29 -0.56 -1.59 19.00
CA ASN A 29 0.76 -0.98 18.79
C ASN A 29 1.21 -0.95 17.32
N SER A 30 0.48 -1.62 16.43
CA SER A 30 0.72 -1.70 14.97
C SER A 30 -0.61 -1.89 14.25
N VAL A 31 -0.67 -1.47 12.98
CA VAL A 31 -1.82 -1.67 12.10
C VAL A 31 -1.99 -3.16 11.82
N SER A 32 -0.86 -3.85 11.64
CA SER A 32 -0.76 -5.29 11.44
C SER A 32 -1.49 -6.09 12.54
N ASN A 33 -1.42 -5.66 13.80
CA ASN A 33 -2.08 -6.33 14.92
C ASN A 33 -3.61 -6.31 14.77
N ILE A 34 -4.15 -5.14 14.40
CA ILE A 34 -5.58 -4.96 14.20
C ILE A 34 -6.08 -5.85 13.05
N ILE A 35 -5.33 -5.87 11.94
CA ILE A 35 -5.78 -6.61 10.76
C ILE A 35 -5.71 -8.14 10.99
N CYS A 36 -4.82 -8.60 11.87
CA CYS A 36 -4.68 -9.99 12.25
C CYS A 36 -5.74 -10.52 13.24
N ASP A 37 -6.59 -9.67 13.82
CA ASP A 37 -7.64 -10.10 14.76
C ASP A 37 -8.69 -10.97 14.04
N ASP A 38 -8.90 -12.19 14.54
CA ASP A 38 -9.80 -13.20 13.98
C ASP A 38 -11.25 -12.71 13.80
N ASN A 39 -11.68 -11.68 14.56
CA ASN A 39 -13.01 -11.11 14.45
C ASN A 39 -13.23 -10.29 13.16
N CYS A 40 -12.20 -9.57 12.70
CA CYS A 40 -12.28 -8.68 11.54
C CYS A 40 -11.46 -9.14 10.33
N LYS A 41 -10.49 -10.03 10.55
CA LYS A 41 -9.55 -10.55 9.55
C LYS A 41 -10.23 -11.00 8.25
N ASN A 42 -11.33 -11.76 8.34
CA ASN A 42 -12.02 -12.27 7.15
C ASN A 42 -12.66 -11.16 6.32
N TYR A 43 -13.23 -10.14 6.96
CA TYR A 43 -13.79 -8.98 6.25
C TYR A 43 -12.67 -8.18 5.59
N ILE A 44 -11.58 -7.88 6.31
CA ILE A 44 -10.46 -7.12 5.78
C ILE A 44 -9.83 -7.86 4.59
N LEU A 45 -9.59 -9.18 4.72
CA LEU A 45 -9.08 -10.03 3.64
C LEU A 45 -9.95 -9.95 2.38
N PHE A 46 -11.28 -10.04 2.54
CA PHE A 46 -12.21 -9.98 1.41
C PHE A 46 -12.12 -8.64 0.67
N PHE A 47 -12.12 -7.52 1.40
CA PHE A 47 -12.04 -6.19 0.77
C PHE A 47 -10.65 -5.90 0.17
N MET A 48 -9.58 -6.37 0.81
CA MET A 48 -8.23 -6.28 0.23
C MET A 48 -8.07 -7.18 -1.02
N PHE A 49 -8.84 -8.26 -1.12
CA PHE A 49 -8.92 -9.08 -2.33
C PHE A 49 -9.58 -8.38 -3.49
N LEU A 50 -10.75 -7.79 -3.24
CA LEU A 50 -11.43 -6.99 -4.26
C LEU A 50 -10.57 -5.81 -4.71
N MET A 51 -9.94 -5.12 -3.77
CA MET A 51 -9.01 -4.04 -4.07
C MET A 51 -7.84 -4.55 -4.90
N GLY A 52 -7.21 -5.66 -4.52
CA GLY A 52 -6.06 -6.22 -5.24
C GLY A 52 -6.38 -6.61 -6.68
N ILE A 53 -7.53 -7.21 -6.94
CA ILE A 53 -8.00 -7.47 -8.31
C ILE A 53 -8.17 -6.16 -9.08
N ALA A 54 -8.81 -5.16 -8.47
CA ALA A 54 -9.03 -3.87 -9.12
C ALA A 54 -7.69 -3.17 -9.44
N THR A 55 -6.73 -3.18 -8.52
CA THR A 55 -5.38 -2.62 -8.73
C THR A 55 -4.64 -3.36 -9.86
N LEU A 56 -4.72 -4.69 -9.92
CA LEU A 56 -4.08 -5.46 -11.00
C LEU A 56 -4.71 -5.13 -12.36
N LEU A 57 -6.04 -5.09 -12.45
CA LEU A 57 -6.72 -4.67 -13.67
C LEU A 57 -6.35 -3.24 -14.06
N TYR A 58 -6.19 -2.35 -13.08
CA TYR A 58 -5.78 -0.96 -13.31
C TYR A 58 -4.36 -0.89 -13.90
N GLU A 59 -3.40 -1.64 -13.37
CA GLU A 59 -2.03 -1.68 -13.90
C GLU A 59 -1.92 -2.39 -15.26
N VAL A 60 -2.82 -3.32 -15.57
CA VAL A 60 -2.96 -3.90 -16.92
C VAL A 60 -3.39 -2.83 -17.93
N GLU A 61 -4.35 -1.97 -17.58
CA GLU A 61 -4.78 -0.86 -18.44
C GLU A 61 -3.70 0.22 -18.61
N ARG A 62 -2.80 0.38 -17.62
CA ARG A 62 -1.61 1.25 -17.71
C ARG A 62 -0.48 0.66 -18.57
N ASN A 63 -0.58 -0.64 -18.90
CA ASN A 63 0.40 -1.37 -19.72
C ASN A 63 1.83 -1.38 -19.14
N ASP A 64 1.96 -1.37 -17.81
CA ASP A 64 3.25 -1.50 -17.12
C ASP A 64 3.40 -2.87 -16.43
N ASN A 65 4.07 -3.79 -17.12
CA ASN A 65 4.27 -5.17 -16.65
C ASN A 65 5.07 -5.28 -15.34
N TYR A 66 6.02 -4.37 -15.09
CA TYR A 66 6.80 -4.45 -13.86
C TYR A 66 6.01 -3.94 -12.67
N SER A 67 5.21 -2.88 -12.85
CA SER A 67 4.29 -2.40 -11.82
C SER A 67 3.26 -3.47 -11.46
N GLN A 68 2.75 -4.21 -12.44
CA GLN A 68 1.90 -5.39 -12.18
C GLN A 68 2.60 -6.44 -11.31
N ILE A 69 3.87 -6.78 -11.61
CA ILE A 69 4.64 -7.73 -10.80
C ILE A 69 4.82 -7.20 -9.37
N LEU A 70 5.13 -5.92 -9.20
CA LEU A 70 5.28 -5.29 -7.88
C LEU A 70 3.96 -5.31 -7.09
N ILE A 71 2.82 -5.05 -7.73
CA ILE A 71 1.50 -5.18 -7.11
C ILE A 71 1.20 -6.64 -6.73
N CYS A 72 1.54 -7.62 -7.57
CA CYS A 72 1.41 -9.04 -7.21
C CYS A 72 2.22 -9.38 -5.96
N ILE A 73 3.47 -8.93 -5.88
CA ILE A 73 4.34 -9.13 -4.71
C ILE A 73 3.74 -8.45 -3.47
N LEU A 74 3.27 -7.21 -3.62
CA LEU A 74 2.61 -6.44 -2.56
C LEU A 74 1.40 -7.20 -2.01
N LEU A 75 0.54 -7.72 -2.89
CA LEU A 75 -0.63 -8.50 -2.50
C LEU A 75 -0.23 -9.76 -1.73
N ILE A 76 0.72 -10.55 -2.25
CA ILE A 76 1.23 -11.74 -1.55
C ILE A 76 1.74 -11.36 -0.15
N GLY A 77 2.48 -10.25 -0.04
CA GLY A 77 2.97 -9.72 1.23
C GLY A 77 1.84 -9.41 2.20
N ILE A 78 0.82 -8.67 1.74
CA ILE A 78 -0.36 -8.33 2.54
C ILE A 78 -1.09 -9.60 2.99
N TYR A 79 -1.37 -10.56 2.11
CA TYR A 79 -2.04 -11.81 2.49
C TYR A 79 -1.23 -12.61 3.52
N GLY A 80 0.08 -12.64 3.36
CA GLY A 80 0.99 -13.27 4.32
C GLY A 80 0.92 -12.57 5.68
N LEU A 81 0.96 -11.23 5.68
CA LEU A 81 0.89 -10.39 6.87
C LEU A 81 -0.36 -10.69 7.69
N ILE A 82 -1.52 -10.76 7.04
CA ILE A 82 -2.82 -10.95 7.71
C ILE A 82 -3.01 -12.39 8.20
N ASN A 83 -2.39 -13.36 7.53
CA ASN A 83 -2.56 -14.78 7.87
C ASN A 83 -1.55 -15.28 8.91
N VAL A 84 -0.44 -14.58 9.11
CA VAL A 84 0.62 -14.97 10.05
C VAL A 84 0.62 -14.03 11.26
N ASN A 85 0.56 -14.62 12.45
CA ASN A 85 0.62 -13.90 13.71
C ASN A 85 1.96 -13.12 13.84
N GLU A 86 1.90 -11.87 14.35
CA GLU A 86 3.05 -10.96 14.55
C GLU A 86 4.20 -11.56 15.38
N THR A 87 3.88 -12.53 16.25
CA THR A 87 4.87 -13.25 17.06
C THR A 87 5.85 -14.09 16.25
N HIS A 88 5.52 -14.43 15.00
CA HIS A 88 6.39 -15.23 14.15
C HIS A 88 7.31 -14.36 13.30
N ILE A 89 8.58 -14.75 13.20
CA ILE A 89 9.58 -14.07 12.36
C ILE A 89 9.14 -13.93 10.88
N ILE A 90 8.31 -14.88 10.42
CA ILE A 90 7.73 -14.89 9.07
C ILE A 90 6.85 -13.66 8.83
N HIS A 91 6.16 -13.15 9.86
CA HIS A 91 5.36 -11.93 9.76
C HIS A 91 6.24 -10.73 9.35
N TYR A 92 7.40 -10.56 9.98
CA TYR A 92 8.34 -9.49 9.65
C TYR A 92 8.92 -9.63 8.23
N ILE A 93 9.08 -10.86 7.73
CA ILE A 93 9.49 -11.09 6.33
C ILE A 93 8.40 -10.59 5.37
N PHE A 94 7.13 -10.86 5.66
CA PHE A 94 6.02 -10.34 4.86
C PHE A 94 5.88 -8.82 4.96
N ALA A 95 6.05 -8.23 6.15
CA ALA A 95 6.07 -6.78 6.32
C ALA A 95 7.18 -6.12 5.50
N PHE A 96 8.40 -6.68 5.55
CA PHE A 96 9.52 -6.22 4.73
C PHE A 96 9.22 -6.32 3.23
N LEU A 97 8.59 -7.42 2.79
CA LEU A 97 8.19 -7.60 1.40
C LEU A 97 7.20 -6.51 0.95
N VAL A 98 6.21 -6.18 1.79
CA VAL A 98 5.22 -5.12 1.54
C VAL A 98 5.90 -3.76 1.41
N PHE A 99 6.74 -3.38 2.38
CA PHE A 99 7.44 -2.10 2.34
C PHE A 99 8.36 -1.98 1.12
N MET A 100 9.11 -3.03 0.79
CA MET A 100 9.98 -3.01 -0.38
C MET A 100 9.20 -2.97 -1.69
N ALA A 101 8.05 -3.65 -1.79
CA ALA A 101 7.21 -3.59 -2.98
C ALA A 101 6.66 -2.18 -3.22
N ILE A 102 6.19 -1.50 -2.16
CA ILE A 102 5.73 -0.10 -2.21
C ILE A 102 6.87 0.82 -2.67
N LEU A 103 8.03 0.72 -2.03
CA LEU A 103 9.17 1.58 -2.34
C LEU A 103 9.65 1.42 -3.78
N LEU A 104 9.76 0.17 -4.26
CA LEU A 104 10.16 -0.12 -5.65
C LEU A 104 9.11 0.38 -6.66
N PHE A 105 7.82 0.29 -6.32
CA PHE A 105 6.74 0.82 -7.15
C PHE A 105 6.87 2.34 -7.31
N MET A 106 7.08 3.05 -6.20
CA MET A 106 7.24 4.51 -6.20
C MET A 106 8.53 4.93 -6.92
N ILE A 107 9.64 4.22 -6.78
CA ILE A 107 10.89 4.50 -7.52
C ILE A 107 10.65 4.37 -9.02
N ARG A 108 10.00 3.28 -9.45
CA ARG A 108 9.74 3.02 -10.87
C ARG A 108 8.89 4.12 -11.50
N HIS A 109 7.78 4.48 -10.86
CA HIS A 109 6.88 5.50 -11.41
C HIS A 109 7.46 6.91 -11.31
N CYS A 110 8.32 7.19 -10.33
CA CYS A 110 9.08 8.42 -10.28
C CYS A 110 10.00 8.53 -11.50
N TYR A 111 10.70 7.46 -11.85
CA TYR A 111 11.56 7.43 -13.05
C TYR A 111 10.76 7.59 -14.34
N LEU A 112 9.64 6.89 -14.49
CA LEU A 112 8.80 6.94 -15.71
C LEU A 112 8.15 8.30 -15.96
N THR A 113 7.95 9.08 -14.90
CA THR A 113 7.34 10.42 -14.96
C THR A 113 8.38 11.54 -14.98
N ASN A 114 9.63 11.23 -15.33
CA ASN A 114 10.77 12.16 -15.34
C ASN A 114 11.01 12.85 -13.99
N CYS A 115 10.78 12.12 -12.89
CA CYS A 115 10.92 12.59 -11.53
C CYS A 115 10.07 13.84 -11.26
N ASP A 116 8.77 13.76 -11.53
CA ASP A 116 7.81 14.78 -11.11
C ASP A 116 8.08 15.20 -9.66
N SER A 117 8.00 16.52 -9.39
CA SER A 117 8.42 17.08 -8.10
C SER A 117 7.59 16.56 -6.93
N ILE A 118 6.28 16.36 -7.13
CA ILE A 118 5.38 15.87 -6.08
C ILE A 118 5.64 14.38 -5.83
N LEU A 119 5.76 13.57 -6.89
CA LEU A 119 6.11 12.16 -6.76
C LEU A 119 7.47 11.96 -6.09
N SER A 120 8.48 12.75 -6.46
CA SER A 120 9.82 12.71 -5.87
C SER A 120 9.81 13.07 -4.39
N PHE A 121 9.04 14.09 -4.01
CA PHE A 121 8.88 14.48 -2.61
C PHE A 121 8.16 13.41 -1.79
N SER A 122 7.08 12.84 -2.34
CA SER A 122 6.38 11.73 -1.69
C SER A 122 7.27 10.49 -1.55
N LEU A 123 8.09 10.15 -2.54
CA LEU A 123 9.09 9.07 -2.43
C LEU A 123 10.13 9.35 -1.34
N PHE A 124 10.60 10.61 -1.20
CA PHE A 124 11.50 10.98 -0.13
C PHE A 124 10.85 10.78 1.26
N LEU A 125 9.60 11.21 1.43
CA LEU A 125 8.85 10.98 2.67
C LEU A 125 8.69 9.47 2.96
N GLU A 126 8.47 8.65 1.93
CA GLU A 126 8.36 7.20 2.07
C GLU A 126 9.65 6.58 2.60
N ILE A 127 10.80 7.00 2.08
CA ILE A 127 12.12 6.54 2.53
C ILE A 127 12.33 6.94 4.00
N VAL A 128 12.01 8.18 4.37
CA VAL A 128 12.12 8.66 5.76
C VAL A 128 11.21 7.86 6.69
N ALA A 129 9.98 7.58 6.26
CA ALA A 129 9.02 6.78 7.01
C ALA A 129 9.51 5.34 7.20
N LEU A 130 10.10 4.72 6.18
CA LEU A 130 10.69 3.39 6.31
C LEU A 130 11.81 3.36 7.36
N PHE A 131 12.71 4.33 7.34
CA PHE A 131 13.76 4.44 8.34
C PHE A 131 13.19 4.61 9.75
N HIS A 132 12.15 5.44 9.89
CA HIS A 132 11.46 5.62 11.18
C HIS A 132 10.87 4.31 11.69
N ILE A 133 10.22 3.51 10.84
CA ILE A 133 9.66 2.19 11.21
C ILE A 133 10.77 1.22 11.61
N ILE A 134 11.87 1.15 10.85
CA ILE A 134 12.98 0.23 11.13
C ILE A 134 13.66 0.54 12.47
N ILE A 135 13.89 1.82 12.78
CA ILE A 135 14.53 2.23 14.03
C ILE A 135 13.64 1.91 15.23
N ASN A 136 12.32 2.08 15.09
CA ASN A 136 11.36 1.91 16.17
C ASN A 136 10.65 0.55 16.14
N ILE A 137 11.20 -0.46 15.45
CA ILE A 137 10.53 -1.76 15.25
C ILE A 137 10.16 -2.49 16.56
N ASN A 138 10.87 -2.20 17.65
CA ASN A 138 10.61 -2.77 18.98
C ASN A 138 9.65 -1.92 19.84
N GLU A 139 9.23 -0.77 19.32
CA GLU A 139 8.33 0.18 19.97
C GLU A 139 6.98 0.24 19.23
N ASN A 140 6.15 1.22 19.55
CA ASN A 140 4.89 1.45 18.84
C ASN A 140 5.17 2.12 17.47
N ILE A 141 4.99 1.36 16.39
CA ILE A 141 5.17 1.83 15.01
C ILE A 141 3.86 2.19 14.31
N PHE A 142 2.73 2.14 15.01
CA PHE A 142 1.39 2.32 14.44
C PHE A 142 1.26 3.55 13.54
N TYR A 143 1.66 4.73 14.05
CA TYR A 143 1.59 5.97 13.29
C TYR A 143 2.58 6.01 12.12
N GLY A 144 3.73 5.34 12.26
CA GLY A 144 4.70 5.17 11.18
C GLY A 144 4.11 4.35 10.03
N GLU A 145 3.50 3.20 10.33
CA GLU A 145 2.81 2.36 9.34
C GLU A 145 1.65 3.10 8.66
N ILE A 146 0.82 3.83 9.43
CA ILE A 146 -0.26 4.64 8.85
C ILE A 146 0.29 5.70 7.91
N PHE A 147 1.32 6.45 8.34
CA PHE A 147 1.91 7.49 7.50
C PHE A 147 2.50 6.92 6.21
N TYR A 148 3.20 5.79 6.30
CA TYR A 148 3.76 5.06 5.16
C TYR A 148 2.66 4.69 4.15
N ILE A 149 1.61 4.02 4.62
CA ILE A 149 0.53 3.55 3.76
C ILE A 149 -0.27 4.72 3.15
N LEU A 150 -0.54 5.78 3.94
CA LEU A 150 -1.26 6.96 3.45
C LEU A 150 -0.44 7.74 2.41
N ASN A 151 0.86 7.86 2.58
CA ASN A 151 1.73 8.52 1.61
C ASN A 151 1.78 7.73 0.31
N PHE A 152 1.85 6.40 0.35
CA PHE A 152 1.71 5.56 -0.83
C PHE A 152 0.34 5.72 -1.51
N ALA A 153 -0.76 5.76 -0.75
CA ALA A 153 -2.09 5.98 -1.31
C ALA A 153 -2.21 7.35 -2.01
N PHE A 154 -1.65 8.41 -1.41
CA PHE A 154 -1.56 9.73 -2.03
C PHE A 154 -0.73 9.70 -3.31
N TYR A 155 0.44 9.07 -3.28
CA TYR A 155 1.30 8.88 -4.45
C TYR A 155 0.55 8.20 -5.59
N TYR A 156 -0.12 7.09 -5.30
CA TYR A 156 -0.85 6.30 -6.30
C TYR A 156 -2.01 7.09 -6.92
N LEU A 157 -2.77 7.84 -6.09
CA LEU A 157 -3.83 8.72 -6.55
C LEU A 157 -3.31 9.86 -7.41
N TYR A 158 -2.22 10.52 -7.01
CA TYR A 158 -1.64 11.59 -7.79
C TYR A 158 -1.13 11.06 -9.14
N LEU A 159 -0.44 9.91 -9.14
CA LEU A 159 0.05 9.24 -10.34
C LEU A 159 -1.07 8.96 -11.37
N HIS A 160 -2.27 8.59 -10.91
CA HIS A 160 -3.43 8.45 -11.81
C HIS A 160 -3.71 9.73 -12.61
N PHE A 161 -3.68 10.89 -11.97
CA PHE A 161 -4.01 12.16 -12.62
C PHE A 161 -2.93 12.66 -13.60
N ILE A 162 -1.66 12.40 -13.32
CA ILE A 162 -0.57 12.82 -14.22
C ILE A 162 -0.39 11.88 -15.42
N ASP A 163 -0.68 10.58 -15.27
CA ASP A 163 -0.61 9.64 -16.40
C ASP A 163 -1.72 9.86 -17.44
N ASP A 164 -2.84 10.47 -17.04
CA ASP A 164 -3.94 10.79 -17.95
C ASP A 164 -3.73 12.14 -18.68
N ILE A 165 -2.68 12.90 -18.33
CA ILE A 165 -2.29 14.12 -19.06
C ILE A 165 -1.27 13.71 -20.13
N PRO A 166 -1.55 13.89 -21.44
CA PRO A 166 -0.56 13.61 -22.46
C PRO A 166 0.65 14.50 -22.21
N LEU A 167 1.83 13.89 -22.06
CA LEU A 167 3.09 14.59 -22.05
C LEU A 167 3.17 15.38 -23.36
N VAL A 168 3.03 16.71 -23.27
CA VAL A 168 3.38 17.62 -24.35
C VAL A 168 4.90 17.60 -24.41
N VAL A 169 5.43 16.68 -25.23
CA VAL A 169 6.83 16.68 -25.67
C VAL A 169 6.94 17.56 -26.90
#